data_AF-A0A7V9QS51-F1
#
_entry.id   AF-A0A7V9QS51-F1
#
_cell.length_a   1.000
_cell.length_b   1.000
_cell.length_c   1.000
_cell.angle_alpha   90.00
_cell.angle_beta   90.00
_cell.angle_gamma   90.00
#
_symmetry.space_group_name_H-M   'P 1'
#
loop_
_entity.id
_entity.type
_entity.pdbx_description
1 polymer ?
#
loop_
_entity_poly.entity_id
_entity_poly.type
_entity_poly.pdbx_seq_one_letter_code
_entity_poly.pdbx_strand_id
1 'polypeptide(L)'
;GEKIVEADLVVHGAGRVPNTARLGTVAGNVRLDAHGAIEVNEFLQSVTNPRVYAAGDVVLPSGSLPLTPVGSHEGAIVASNLLHGNHKKPDYRGIPSVV
;
A
#
# COMPACT_ATOMS: atom_id res chain seq x y z
N GLY A 1 -14.84 33.28 4.63
CA GLY A 1 -16.19 33.04 5.14
C GLY A 1 -16.70 31.73 4.57
N GLU A 2 -17.56 31.05 5.31
CA GLU A 2 -18.23 29.82 4.86
C GLU A 2 -19.11 30.11 3.63
N LYS A 3 -19.20 29.15 2.69
CA LYS A 3 -20.01 29.27 1.46
C LYS A 3 -20.92 28.04 1.35
N ILE A 4 -22.17 28.27 0.96
CA ILE A 4 -23.18 27.23 0.76
C ILE A 4 -23.39 27.02 -0.74
N VAL A 5 -23.48 25.76 -1.17
CA VAL A 5 -23.78 25.35 -2.55
C VAL A 5 -24.92 24.34 -2.51
N GLU A 6 -25.99 24.60 -3.25
CA GLU A 6 -27.10 23.63 -3.41
C GLU A 6 -26.73 22.57 -4.47
N ALA A 7 -27.00 21.30 -4.16
CA ALA A 7 -26.76 20.18 -5.06
C ALA A 7 -27.71 19.00 -4.75
N ASP A 8 -28.07 18.22 -5.77
CA ASP A 8 -28.87 17.00 -5.59
C ASP A 8 -28.05 15.85 -4.98
N LEU A 9 -26.74 15.82 -5.25
CA LEU A 9 -25.80 14.83 -4.74
C LEU A 9 -24.41 15.44 -4.50
N VAL A 10 -23.76 14.99 -3.43
CA VAL A 10 -22.36 15.29 -3.13
C VAL A 10 -21.57 13.98 -3.12
N VAL A 11 -20.50 13.91 -3.91
CA VAL A 11 -19.59 12.75 -3.98
C VAL A 11 -18.20 13.16 -3.51
N HIS A 12 -17.63 12.38 -2.58
CA HIS A 12 -16.31 12.64 -2.04
C HIS A 12 -15.25 11.73 -2.69
N GLY A 13 -14.36 12.34 -3.46
CA GLY A 13 -13.23 11.67 -4.11
C GLY A 13 -11.85 12.13 -3.61
N ALA A 14 -11.74 12.65 -2.38
CA ALA A 14 -10.48 13.27 -1.93
C ALA A 14 -9.35 12.28 -1.62
N GLY A 15 -9.62 10.97 -1.65
CA GLY A 15 -8.56 9.98 -1.56
C GLY A 15 -9.02 8.64 -0.99
N ARG A 16 -8.01 7.83 -0.66
CA ARG A 16 -8.14 6.49 -0.08
C ARG A 16 -7.16 6.39 1.08
N VAL A 17 -7.52 5.58 2.09
CA VAL A 17 -6.65 5.24 3.21
C VAL A 17 -6.38 3.73 3.21
N PRO A 18 -5.19 3.27 3.66
CA PRO A 18 -4.89 1.86 3.81
C PRO A 18 -5.93 1.14 4.69
N ASN A 19 -6.41 -0.02 4.23
CA ASN A 19 -7.41 -0.80 4.96
C ASN A 19 -6.75 -1.74 6.00
N THR A 20 -6.20 -1.17 7.07
CA THR A 20 -5.43 -1.91 8.09
C THR A 20 -6.12 -2.03 9.44
N ALA A 21 -7.20 -1.27 9.67
CA ALA A 21 -7.86 -1.13 10.98
C ALA A 21 -8.33 -2.45 11.61
N ARG A 22 -8.66 -3.46 10.80
CA ARG A 22 -9.21 -4.76 11.26
C ARG A 22 -8.24 -5.94 11.10
N LEU A 23 -6.98 -5.68 10.73
CA LEU A 23 -6.01 -6.75 10.47
C LEU A 23 -5.34 -7.30 11.75
N GLY A 24 -5.56 -6.68 12.91
CA GLY A 24 -4.93 -7.13 14.16
C GLY A 24 -3.40 -6.97 14.15
N THR A 25 -2.90 -5.89 13.55
CA THR A 25 -1.47 -5.66 13.26
C THR A 25 -0.59 -5.72 14.51
N VAL A 26 -1.08 -5.27 15.66
CA VAL A 26 -0.39 -5.40 16.96
C VAL A 26 -0.16 -6.86 17.33
N ALA A 27 -1.20 -7.70 17.26
CA ALA A 27 -1.08 -9.13 17.55
C ALA A 27 -0.19 -9.85 16.52
N GLY A 28 -0.18 -9.37 15.28
CA GLY A 28 0.69 -9.86 14.21
C GLY A 28 2.13 -9.34 14.27
N ASN A 29 2.49 -8.47 15.22
CA ASN A 29 3.77 -7.76 15.25
C ASN A 29 4.09 -7.06 13.90
N VAL A 30 3.10 -6.38 13.32
CA VAL A 30 3.21 -5.65 12.05
C VAL A 30 3.08 -4.15 12.34
N ARG A 31 4.17 -3.40 12.13
CA ARG A 31 4.17 -1.94 12.30
C ARG A 31 3.45 -1.25 11.15
N LEU A 32 2.69 -0.21 11.51
CA LEU A 32 2.07 0.72 10.58
C LEU A 32 2.77 2.08 10.66
N ASP A 33 2.81 2.82 9.54
CA ASP A 33 3.31 4.18 9.50
C ASP A 33 2.24 5.19 9.99
N ALA A 34 2.58 6.49 9.96
CA ALA A 34 1.68 7.57 10.36
C ALA A 34 0.42 7.71 9.48
N HIS A 35 0.39 7.10 8.30
CA HIS A 35 -0.74 7.08 7.38
C HIS A 35 -1.57 5.78 7.49
N GLY A 36 -1.17 4.86 8.38
CA GLY A 36 -1.82 3.57 8.58
C GLY A 36 -1.41 2.50 7.56
N ALA A 37 -0.40 2.76 6.72
CA ALA A 37 0.14 1.79 5.78
C ALA A 37 1.06 0.79 6.49
N ILE A 38 1.16 -0.44 5.98
CA ILE A 38 2.10 -1.43 6.52
C ILE A 38 3.52 -0.99 6.17
N GLU A 39 4.37 -0.80 7.19
CA GLU A 39 5.77 -0.50 6.97
C GLU A 39 6.51 -1.74 6.46
N VAL A 40 7.11 -1.61 5.29
CA VAL A 40 7.88 -2.67 4.63
C VAL A 40 9.29 -2.20 4.29
N ASN A 41 10.22 -3.16 4.20
CA ASN A 41 11.54 -2.92 3.62
C ASN A 41 11.48 -2.94 2.09
N GLU A 42 12.64 -2.78 1.45
CA GLU A 42 12.79 -2.76 -0.01
C GLU A 42 12.37 -4.05 -0.74
N PHE A 43 12.09 -5.13 0.00
CA PHE A 43 11.62 -6.41 -0.52
C PHE A 43 10.13 -6.65 -0.26
N LEU A 44 9.41 -5.61 0.17
CA LEU A 44 7.99 -5.66 0.54
C LEU A 44 7.70 -6.57 1.76
N GLN A 45 8.72 -6.84 2.59
CA GLN A 45 8.60 -7.59 3.83
C GLN A 45 8.36 -6.62 4.99
N SER A 46 7.49 -6.99 5.94
CA SER A 46 7.30 -6.20 7.16
C SER A 46 8.62 -6.01 7.90
N VAL A 47 8.86 -4.78 8.31
CA VAL A 47 10.04 -4.35 9.09
C VAL A 47 10.06 -4.89 10.52
N THR A 48 8.97 -5.50 10.99
CA THR A 48 8.80 -6.00 12.37
C THR A 48 8.51 -7.49 12.43
N ASN A 49 7.76 -8.03 11.46
CA ASN A 49 7.51 -9.46 11.36
C ASN A 49 8.11 -10.05 10.06
N PRO A 50 9.22 -10.80 10.13
CA PRO A 50 9.86 -11.36 8.93
C PRO A 50 9.04 -12.44 8.23
N ARG A 51 7.91 -12.89 8.81
CA ARG A 51 6.98 -13.84 8.19
C ARG A 51 5.84 -13.15 7.42
N VAL A 52 5.75 -11.82 7.47
CA VAL A 52 4.68 -11.04 6.86
C VAL A 52 5.25 -10.20 5.71
N TYR A 53 4.52 -10.19 4.60
CA TYR A 53 4.76 -9.35 3.44
C TYR A 53 3.47 -8.62 3.08
N ALA A 54 3.58 -7.48 2.38
CA ALA A 54 2.43 -6.68 1.98
C ALA A 54 2.66 -6.03 0.61
N ALA A 55 1.59 -5.85 -0.17
CA ALA A 55 1.62 -5.30 -1.53
C ALA A 55 0.31 -4.55 -1.82
N GLY A 56 0.34 -3.70 -2.85
CA GLY A 56 -0.77 -2.85 -3.29
C GLY A 56 -0.97 -1.63 -2.39
N ASP A 57 -2.15 -1.02 -2.46
CA ASP A 57 -2.51 0.23 -1.75
C ASP A 57 -2.31 0.21 -0.23
N VAL A 58 -2.10 -0.97 0.39
CA VAL A 58 -1.86 -1.09 1.84
C VAL A 58 -0.43 -0.75 2.24
N VAL A 59 0.49 -0.70 1.27
CA VAL A 59 1.86 -0.19 1.44
C VAL A 59 1.98 1.15 0.74
N LEU A 60 2.86 2.03 1.24
CA LEU A 60 3.14 3.35 0.63
C LEU A 60 4.64 3.56 0.40
N PRO A 61 5.34 2.65 -0.30
CA PRO A 61 6.76 2.85 -0.58
C PRO A 61 6.96 4.04 -1.51
N SER A 62 8.06 4.77 -1.31
CA SER A 62 8.39 5.96 -2.09
C SER A 62 8.42 5.64 -3.60
N GLY A 63 7.62 6.38 -4.37
CA GLY A 63 7.53 6.24 -5.83
C GLY A 63 6.47 5.25 -6.33
N SER A 64 5.82 4.49 -5.45
CA SER A 64 4.67 3.65 -5.84
C SER A 64 3.42 4.49 -6.08
N LEU A 65 2.48 3.93 -6.86
CA LEU A 65 1.19 4.54 -7.20
C LEU A 65 0.06 3.52 -6.93
N PRO A 66 -1.11 3.95 -6.43
CA PRO A 66 -2.24 3.06 -6.14
C PRO A 66 -2.95 2.63 -7.44
N LEU A 67 -2.29 1.77 -8.22
CA LEU A 67 -2.74 1.30 -9.52
C LEU A 67 -2.77 -0.23 -9.53
N THR A 68 -3.80 -0.81 -10.14
CA THR A 68 -3.96 -2.27 -10.24
C THR A 68 -2.74 -2.98 -10.85
N PRO A 69 -2.08 -2.46 -11.91
CA PRO A 69 -0.85 -3.08 -12.43
C PRO A 69 0.32 -3.03 -11.44
N VAL A 70 0.44 -1.97 -10.64
CA VAL A 70 1.47 -1.83 -9.60
C VAL A 70 1.23 -2.86 -8.50
N GLY A 71 -0.01 -2.96 -7.98
CA GLY A 71 -0.35 -3.97 -6.99
C GLY A 71 -0.12 -5.42 -7.47
N SER A 72 -0.43 -5.70 -8.75
CA SER A 72 -0.13 -6.99 -9.37
C SER A 72 1.37 -7.29 -9.44
N HIS A 73 2.17 -6.28 -9.82
CA HIS A 73 3.63 -6.39 -9.87
C HIS A 73 4.24 -6.63 -8.49
N GLU A 74 3.82 -5.85 -7.49
CA GLU A 74 4.24 -6.01 -6.10
C GLU A 74 3.83 -7.38 -5.55
N GLY A 75 2.63 -7.87 -5.87
CA GLY A 75 2.16 -9.20 -5.47
C GLY A 75 3.05 -10.33 -6.00
N ALA A 76 3.50 -10.24 -7.26
CA ALA A 76 4.45 -11.20 -7.83
C ALA A 76 5.82 -11.16 -7.12
N ILE A 77 6.28 -9.98 -6.72
CA ILE A 77 7.52 -9.82 -5.95
C ILE A 77 7.37 -10.39 -4.55
N VAL A 78 6.28 -10.07 -3.85
CA VAL A 78 5.96 -10.63 -2.53
C VAL A 78 5.94 -12.15 -2.58
N ALA A 79 5.24 -12.75 -3.55
CA ALA A 79 5.21 -14.20 -3.70
C ALA A 79 6.62 -14.78 -3.92
N SER A 80 7.44 -14.14 -4.76
CA SER A 80 8.82 -14.56 -5.01
C SER A 80 9.67 -14.48 -3.74
N ASN A 81 9.58 -13.40 -2.98
CA ASN A 81 10.41 -13.17 -1.80
C ASN A 81 9.98 -14.02 -0.61
N LEU A 82 8.67 -14.24 -0.45
CA LEU A 82 8.11 -15.14 0.56
C LEU A 82 8.59 -16.59 0.38
N LEU A 83 8.66 -17.05 -0.87
CA LEU A 83 8.99 -18.45 -1.19
C LEU A 83 10.51 -18.72 -1.30
N HIS A 84 11.27 -17.73 -1.79
CA HIS A 84 12.68 -17.95 -2.16
C HIS A 84 13.65 -17.04 -1.41
N GLY A 85 13.16 -16.20 -0.49
CA GLY A 85 13.96 -15.20 0.19
C GLY A 85 14.04 -13.86 -0.56
N ASN A 86 14.47 -12.83 0.15
CA ASN A 86 14.50 -11.43 -0.28
C ASN A 86 15.54 -11.18 -1.39
N HIS A 87 15.17 -11.48 -2.63
CA HIS A 87 16.03 -11.34 -3.80
C HIS A 87 15.50 -10.37 -4.84
N LYS A 88 14.21 -9.97 -4.76
CA LYS A 88 13.59 -9.08 -5.74
C LYS A 88 13.05 -7.81 -5.08
N LYS A 89 13.33 -6.68 -5.71
CA LYS A 89 12.83 -5.35 -5.31
C LYS A 89 11.92 -4.82 -6.42
N PRO A 90 10.83 -4.13 -6.09
CA PRO A 90 10.02 -3.45 -7.10
C PRO A 90 10.82 -2.30 -7.74
N ASP A 91 10.62 -2.10 -9.05
CA ASP A 91 11.11 -0.93 -9.77
C ASP A 91 9.92 -0.05 -10.14
N TYR A 92 9.84 1.11 -9.50
CA TYR A 92 8.73 2.05 -9.68
C TYR A 92 9.01 3.12 -10.74
N ARG A 93 10.09 3.00 -11.52
CA ARG A 93 10.40 3.96 -12.59
C ARG A 93 9.53 3.70 -13.81
N GLY A 94 8.99 4.78 -14.38
CA GLY A 94 8.27 4.71 -15.65
C GLY A 94 6.90 4.05 -15.58
N ILE A 95 6.19 4.13 -14.44
CA ILE A 95 4.82 3.60 -14.30
C ILE A 95 3.85 4.44 -15.15
N PRO A 96 3.22 3.86 -16.19
CA PRO A 96 2.21 4.57 -16.97
C PRO A 96 0.88 4.65 -16.20
N SER A 97 0.12 5.72 -16.42
CA SER A 97 -1.24 5.89 -15.88
C SER A 97 -2.13 6.66 -16.86
N VAL A 98 -3.44 6.56 -16.65
CA VAL A 98 -4.48 7.31 -17.38
C VAL A 98 -5.55 7.77 -16.39
N VAL A 99 -6.20 8.89 -16.68
CA VAL A 99 -7.33 9.47 -15.92
C VAL A 99 -8.56 9.53 -16.82
#